data_AF-A0A2D6MIF7-F1
#
_entry.id   AF-A0A2D6MIF7-F1
#
_cell.length_a   1.000
_cell.length_b   1.000
_cell.length_c   1.000
_cell.angle_alpha   90.00
_cell.angle_beta   90.00
_cell.angle_gamma   90.00
#
_symmetry.space_group_name_H-M   'P 1'
#
loop_
_entity.id
_entity.type
_entity.pdbx_description
1 polymer ?
#
loop_
_entity_poly.entity_id
_entity_poly.type
_entity_poly.pdbx_seq_one_letter_code
_entity_poly.pdbx_strand_id
1 'polypeptide(L)'
;MIKLLTAGGLGDAAMSLAKIHAKPELVGNISDIEITHVRMRDDSLYETISEFYSSQGISNNVIKLEIDKNLPHGNRISKMIEWKVKNRNSFLYSLGTGWYSEEDQDEDCWEINPFPNIKYTKRKDIQITINPSSGGTNAVKKEFTNKEIKNFVEKYPESIIIGRGKNKELESIGNSLYNKTSMKELVDIIASSQIVISPEGFVAYFGAMCGKKVLVKNQNLPAIKKRRHPDWDFSLIDSMDNISI
;
A
#
# COMPACT_ATOMS: atom_id res chain seq x y z
N MET A 1 20.43 15.83 -5.01
CA MET A 1 19.42 15.15 -4.21
C MET A 1 18.04 15.55 -4.71
N ILE A 2 17.25 14.60 -5.18
CA ILE A 2 15.91 14.78 -5.72
C ILE A 2 14.91 14.70 -4.57
N LYS A 3 14.15 15.77 -4.33
CA LYS A 3 13.19 15.86 -3.22
C LYS A 3 11.79 15.57 -3.71
N LEU A 4 11.15 14.56 -3.12
CA LEU A 4 9.82 14.09 -3.50
C LEU A 4 8.86 14.29 -2.33
N LEU A 5 7.62 14.69 -2.61
CA LEU A 5 6.58 14.90 -1.62
C LEU A 5 5.46 13.89 -1.80
N THR A 6 5.13 13.07 -0.82
CA THR A 6 4.01 12.13 -0.89
C THR A 6 3.09 12.29 0.33
N ALA A 7 1.87 11.77 0.24
CA ALA A 7 0.96 11.67 1.36
C ALA A 7 0.00 10.49 1.19
N GLY A 8 -0.54 10.01 2.31
CA GLY A 8 -1.49 8.91 2.30
C GLY A 8 -1.01 7.72 3.14
N GLY A 9 -1.64 6.56 2.95
CA GLY A 9 -1.30 5.33 3.69
C GLY A 9 -0.09 4.61 3.11
N LEU A 10 0.21 3.42 3.64
CA LEU A 10 1.25 2.54 3.08
C LEU A 10 1.01 2.21 1.60
N GLY A 11 -0.25 2.10 1.17
CA GLY A 11 -0.58 1.85 -0.24
C GLY A 11 -0.16 3.01 -1.15
N ASP A 12 -0.35 4.25 -0.70
CA ASP A 12 0.17 5.42 -1.41
C ASP A 12 1.70 5.39 -1.46
N ALA A 13 2.37 5.02 -0.36
CA ALA A 13 3.82 4.88 -0.35
C ALA A 13 4.35 3.83 -1.35
N ALA A 14 3.67 2.69 -1.50
CA ALA A 14 4.02 1.69 -2.52
C ALA A 14 3.83 2.20 -3.96
N MET A 15 2.74 2.94 -4.21
CA MET A 15 2.49 3.57 -5.52
C MET A 15 3.53 4.64 -5.85
N SER A 16 3.86 5.50 -4.89
CA SER A 16 4.92 6.50 -5.02
C SER A 16 6.27 5.85 -5.35
N LEU A 17 6.59 4.74 -4.69
CA LEU A 17 7.79 3.96 -4.99
C LEU A 17 7.78 3.41 -6.43
N ALA A 18 6.67 2.80 -6.86
CA ALA A 18 6.55 2.28 -8.23
C ALA A 18 6.77 3.37 -9.29
N LYS A 19 6.25 4.56 -9.03
CA LYS A 19 6.36 5.72 -9.91
C LYS A 19 7.79 6.26 -10.02
N ILE A 20 8.51 6.35 -8.90
CA ILE A 20 9.93 6.69 -8.89
C ILE A 20 10.71 5.77 -9.83
N HIS A 21 10.41 4.49 -9.73
CA HIS A 21 11.07 3.45 -10.49
C HIS A 21 10.63 3.34 -11.97
N ALA A 22 9.54 4.00 -12.35
CA ALA A 22 9.06 4.04 -13.73
C ALA A 22 9.65 5.20 -14.55
N LYS A 23 10.32 6.16 -13.89
CA LYS A 23 10.85 7.38 -14.50
C LYS A 23 12.36 7.25 -14.73
N PRO A 24 12.84 7.12 -15.98
CA PRO A 24 14.27 6.94 -16.29
C PRO A 24 15.20 7.97 -15.63
N GLU A 25 14.73 9.21 -15.50
CA GLU A 25 15.44 10.32 -14.85
C GLU A 25 15.58 10.17 -13.32
N LEU A 26 14.78 9.31 -12.70
CA LEU A 26 14.80 8.99 -11.26
C LEU A 26 15.44 7.63 -10.95
N VAL A 27 15.34 6.66 -11.88
CA VAL A 27 15.82 5.28 -11.72
C VAL A 27 17.34 5.18 -11.56
N GLY A 28 18.09 6.14 -12.12
CA GLY A 28 19.55 6.09 -12.16
C GLY A 28 20.25 6.13 -10.80
N ASN A 29 19.64 6.74 -9.77
CA ASN A 29 20.24 6.91 -8.44
C ASN A 29 19.18 7.01 -7.33
N ILE A 30 18.60 5.88 -6.93
CA ILE A 30 17.66 5.82 -5.77
C ILE A 30 18.29 6.40 -4.49
N SER A 31 19.62 6.28 -4.34
CA SER A 31 20.38 6.86 -3.23
C SER A 31 20.39 8.40 -3.22
N ASP A 32 20.10 9.05 -4.35
CA ASP A 32 20.01 10.51 -4.46
C ASP A 32 18.58 11.02 -4.19
N ILE A 33 17.64 10.13 -3.88
CA ILE A 33 16.24 10.46 -3.63
C ILE A 33 15.99 10.65 -2.13
N GLU A 34 15.30 11.74 -1.79
CA GLU A 34 14.74 11.99 -0.47
C GLU A 34 13.22 12.11 -0.58
N ILE A 35 12.47 11.24 0.13
CA ILE A 35 11.01 11.30 0.19
C ILE A 35 10.56 11.98 1.48
N THR A 36 9.83 13.08 1.36
CA THR A 36 9.03 13.63 2.46
C THR A 36 7.61 13.09 2.40
N HIS A 37 7.23 12.25 3.37
CA HIS A 37 5.89 11.68 3.45
C HIS A 37 5.06 12.42 4.50
N VAL A 38 4.05 13.16 4.06
CA VAL A 38 3.17 13.93 4.94
C VAL A 38 2.00 13.07 5.36
N ARG A 39 1.77 13.00 6.67
CA ARG A 39 0.67 12.23 7.24
C ARG A 39 -0.15 13.06 8.21
N MET A 40 -1.46 12.91 8.05
CA MET A 40 -2.46 13.37 8.98
C MET A 40 -2.76 12.25 9.96
N ARG A 41 -2.98 12.60 11.24
CA ARG A 41 -3.56 11.76 12.30
C ARG A 41 -2.57 10.94 13.13
N ASP A 42 -3.00 10.61 14.34
CA ASP A 42 -2.27 9.90 15.39
C ASP A 42 -2.18 8.39 15.14
N ASP A 43 -1.85 7.99 13.91
CA ASP A 43 -1.85 6.59 13.51
C ASP A 43 -0.43 6.03 13.55
N SER A 44 -0.25 4.88 14.17
CA SER A 44 1.02 4.12 14.35
C SER A 44 1.78 3.77 13.05
N LEU A 45 1.35 4.28 11.90
CA LEU A 45 1.85 3.95 10.57
C LEU A 45 3.03 4.82 10.12
N TYR A 46 3.41 5.87 10.86
CA TYR A 46 4.57 6.72 10.54
C TYR A 46 5.87 5.91 10.49
N GLU A 47 6.12 5.16 11.56
CA GLU A 47 7.27 4.27 11.69
C GLU A 47 7.26 3.23 10.58
N THR A 48 6.10 2.64 10.29
CA THR A 48 5.97 1.63 9.23
C THR A 48 6.25 2.18 7.83
N ILE A 49 5.82 3.42 7.52
CA ILE A 49 6.11 4.07 6.24
C ILE A 49 7.60 4.40 6.13
N SER A 50 8.20 4.89 7.22
CA SER A 50 9.63 5.19 7.25
C SER A 50 10.48 3.93 7.10
N GLU A 51 10.12 2.84 7.80
CA GLU A 51 10.73 1.52 7.67
C GLU A 51 10.60 0.99 6.23
N PHE A 52 9.44 1.18 5.61
CA PHE A 52 9.22 0.77 4.22
C PHE A 52 10.24 1.44 3.28
N TYR A 53 10.32 2.78 3.23
CA TYR A 53 11.27 3.46 2.36
C TYR A 53 12.74 3.15 2.70
N SER A 54 13.07 3.07 3.99
CA SER A 54 14.42 2.73 4.44
C SER A 54 14.82 1.32 4.00
N SER A 55 13.89 0.36 4.02
CA SER A 55 14.12 -1.00 3.52
C SER A 55 14.42 -1.06 2.01
N GLN A 56 14.01 -0.03 1.26
CA GLN A 56 14.28 0.11 -0.16
C GLN A 56 15.54 0.94 -0.46
N GLY A 57 16.27 1.36 0.60
CA GLY A 57 17.46 2.20 0.47
C GLY A 57 17.16 3.66 0.11
N ILE A 58 15.95 4.13 0.41
CA ILE A 58 15.51 5.51 0.12
C ILE A 58 15.58 6.34 1.39
N SER A 59 16.29 7.47 1.31
CA SER A 59 16.27 8.49 2.36
C SER A 59 14.85 9.05 2.48
N ASN A 60 14.34 9.15 3.71
CA ASN A 60 12.98 9.62 3.92
C ASN A 60 12.83 10.41 5.22
N ASN A 61 11.85 11.30 5.21
CA ASN A 61 11.36 12.03 6.36
C ASN A 61 9.84 11.93 6.40
N VAL A 62 9.26 11.51 7.53
CA VAL A 62 7.79 11.40 7.66
C VAL A 62 7.30 12.53 8.57
N ILE A 63 6.61 13.50 7.97
CA ILE A 63 6.10 14.67 8.69
C ILE A 63 4.72 14.35 9.27
N LYS A 64 4.62 14.39 10.59
CA LYS A 64 3.35 14.34 11.32
C LYS A 64 2.74 15.73 11.39
N LEU A 65 1.61 15.92 10.72
CA LEU A 65 0.81 17.13 10.89
C LEU A 65 -0.16 16.90 12.05
N GLU A 66 0.02 17.69 13.12
CA GLU A 66 -0.96 17.77 14.20
C GLU A 66 -2.22 18.44 13.66
N ILE A 67 -3.30 17.66 13.65
CA ILE A 67 -4.59 18.13 13.21
C ILE A 67 -5.54 17.94 14.38
N ASP A 68 -6.22 19.02 14.75
CA ASP A 68 -7.27 19.01 15.75
C ASP A 68 -8.29 17.92 15.39
N LYS A 69 -8.39 16.92 16.27
CA LYS A 69 -9.25 15.75 16.11
C LYS A 69 -10.73 16.14 16.08
N ASN A 70 -11.07 17.32 16.60
CA ASN A 70 -12.43 17.87 16.68
C ASN A 70 -12.90 18.56 15.40
N LEU A 71 -12.01 18.82 14.44
CA LEU A 71 -12.42 19.41 13.16
C LEU A 71 -13.23 18.39 12.32
N PRO A 72 -14.27 18.82 11.60
CA PRO A 72 -14.92 18.00 10.57
C PRO A 72 -13.89 17.42 9.59
N HIS A 73 -14.13 16.22 9.05
CA HIS A 73 -13.14 15.53 8.21
C HIS A 73 -12.66 16.36 7.00
N GLY A 74 -13.57 17.11 6.37
CA GLY A 74 -13.22 18.06 5.29
C GLY A 74 -12.24 19.14 5.74
N ASN A 75 -12.43 19.71 6.94
CA ASN A 75 -11.57 20.76 7.48
C ASN A 75 -10.21 20.23 7.95
N ARG A 76 -10.11 18.93 8.24
CA ARG A 76 -8.84 18.26 8.54
C ARG A 76 -8.00 18.07 7.28
N ILE A 77 -8.63 17.65 6.18
CA ILE A 77 -7.99 17.53 4.86
C ILE A 77 -7.43 18.89 4.41
N SER A 78 -8.13 19.99 4.68
CA SER A 78 -7.68 21.35 4.35
C SER A 78 -6.31 21.70 4.93
N LYS A 79 -5.99 21.32 6.18
CA LYS A 79 -4.68 21.63 6.79
C LYS A 79 -3.50 20.91 6.12
N MET A 80 -3.68 19.65 5.73
CA MET A 80 -2.65 18.94 4.97
C MET A 80 -2.49 19.55 3.58
N ILE A 81 -3.60 19.91 2.93
CA ILE A 81 -3.56 20.60 1.64
C ILE A 81 -2.86 21.96 1.77
N GLU A 82 -3.16 22.75 2.80
CA GLU A 82 -2.51 24.05 3.09
C GLU A 82 -1.00 23.89 3.30
N TRP A 83 -0.57 22.94 4.13
CA TRP A 83 0.85 22.67 4.34
C TRP A 83 1.52 22.27 3.02
N LYS A 84 0.88 21.38 2.25
CA LYS A 84 1.40 20.94 0.95
C LYS A 84 1.55 22.10 -0.02
N VAL A 85 0.51 22.90 -0.22
CA VAL A 85 0.55 24.07 -1.12
C VAL A 85 1.66 25.04 -0.71
N LYS A 86 1.83 25.29 0.59
CA LYS A 86 2.88 26.17 1.11
C LYS A 86 4.30 25.65 0.85
N ASN A 87 4.49 24.33 0.85
CA ASN A 87 5.81 23.71 0.77
C ASN A 87 6.10 23.06 -0.58
N ARG A 88 5.16 23.04 -1.53
CA ARG A 88 5.26 22.29 -2.81
C ARG A 88 6.50 22.67 -3.62
N ASN A 89 6.85 23.95 -3.66
CA ASN A 89 7.99 24.47 -4.42
C ASN A 89 9.37 24.03 -3.86
N SER A 90 9.39 23.41 -2.67
CA SER A 90 10.60 22.81 -2.08
C SER A 90 10.88 21.39 -2.60
N PHE A 91 9.97 20.83 -3.41
CA PHE A 91 10.03 19.48 -3.95
C PHE A 91 10.04 19.53 -5.48
N LEU A 92 10.77 18.60 -6.09
CA LEU A 92 10.81 18.47 -7.55
C LEU A 92 9.57 17.76 -8.09
N TYR A 93 8.99 16.86 -7.29
CA TYR A 93 7.81 16.08 -7.68
C TYR A 93 6.86 15.85 -6.51
N SER A 94 5.57 15.78 -6.83
CA SER A 94 4.49 15.48 -5.90
C SER A 94 3.89 14.11 -6.22
N LEU A 95 4.03 13.19 -5.27
CA LEU A 95 3.73 11.76 -5.31
C LEU A 95 2.52 11.37 -4.45
N GLY A 96 1.31 11.90 -4.68
CA GLY A 96 0.15 11.33 -3.98
C GLY A 96 -1.12 11.28 -4.81
N THR A 97 -2.11 10.57 -4.27
CA THR A 97 -3.39 10.37 -4.96
C THR A 97 -4.42 11.42 -4.52
N GLY A 98 -4.85 12.28 -5.45
CA GLY A 98 -5.89 13.29 -5.21
C GLY A 98 -5.36 14.71 -5.02
N TRP A 99 -4.54 15.18 -5.96
CA TRP A 99 -4.09 16.57 -6.01
C TRP A 99 -4.95 17.31 -7.04
N TYR A 100 -5.29 18.56 -6.73
CA TYR A 100 -6.09 19.38 -7.64
C TYR A 100 -5.29 19.56 -8.94
N SER A 101 -5.87 18.99 -10.00
CA SER A 101 -5.35 18.91 -11.35
C SER A 101 -4.88 20.27 -11.88
N GLU A 102 -3.66 20.30 -12.44
CA GLU A 102 -3.31 20.92 -13.74
C GLU A 102 -1.79 21.19 -13.94
N GLU A 103 -0.88 20.58 -13.16
CA GLU A 103 0.57 20.72 -13.39
C GLU A 103 1.23 19.37 -13.81
N ASP A 104 2.08 19.39 -14.86
CA ASP A 104 2.78 18.22 -15.44
C ASP A 104 3.68 17.45 -14.45
N GLN A 105 3.86 17.96 -13.24
CA GLN A 105 4.71 17.43 -12.17
C GLN A 105 3.92 16.66 -11.10
N ASP A 106 2.59 16.57 -11.23
CA ASP A 106 1.72 15.83 -10.32
C ASP A 106 1.59 14.35 -10.68
N GLU A 107 1.71 13.51 -9.66
CA GLU A 107 1.64 12.05 -9.73
C GLU A 107 0.34 11.50 -10.33
N ASP A 108 -0.78 12.21 -10.24
CA ASP A 108 -2.05 11.78 -10.84
C ASP A 108 -1.98 11.74 -12.39
N CYS A 109 -0.98 12.40 -13.00
CA CYS A 109 -0.69 12.35 -14.43
C CYS A 109 0.26 11.21 -14.84
N TRP A 110 0.82 10.46 -13.88
CA TRP A 110 1.86 9.47 -14.16
C TRP A 110 1.26 8.07 -14.33
N GLU A 111 1.59 7.44 -15.45
CA GLU A 111 1.34 6.02 -15.65
C GLU A 111 2.15 5.19 -14.65
N ILE A 112 1.48 4.26 -13.97
CA ILE A 112 2.14 3.34 -13.03
C ILE A 112 2.63 2.14 -13.82
N ASN A 113 3.84 2.22 -14.35
CA ASN A 113 4.47 1.06 -14.99
C ASN A 113 4.72 -0.07 -13.97
N PRO A 114 4.76 -1.34 -14.41
CA PRO A 114 5.20 -2.46 -13.58
C PRO A 114 6.56 -2.19 -12.93
N PHE A 115 6.69 -2.62 -11.70
CA PHE A 115 7.81 -2.30 -10.83
C PHE A 115 9.10 -3.02 -11.30
N PRO A 116 10.29 -2.39 -11.32
CA PRO A 116 11.56 -3.08 -11.57
C PRO A 116 11.94 -3.93 -10.37
N ASN A 117 12.38 -5.17 -10.56
CA ASN A 117 12.69 -6.14 -9.49
C ASN A 117 13.10 -5.53 -8.14
N ILE A 118 12.16 -5.48 -7.19
CA ILE A 118 12.42 -5.10 -5.79
C ILE A 118 13.47 -6.05 -5.23
N LYS A 119 14.39 -5.54 -4.42
CA LYS A 119 15.32 -6.40 -3.67
C LYS A 119 14.56 -7.06 -2.52
N TYR A 120 14.03 -8.24 -2.77
CA TYR A 120 13.42 -9.11 -1.77
C TYR A 120 14.10 -10.47 -1.75
N THR A 121 14.03 -11.13 -0.60
CA THR A 121 14.48 -12.52 -0.49
C THR A 121 13.34 -13.43 -0.92
N LYS A 122 13.46 -13.99 -2.13
CA LYS A 122 12.41 -14.89 -2.66
C LYS A 122 12.33 -16.18 -1.82
N ARG A 123 11.12 -16.49 -1.38
CA ARG A 123 10.73 -17.72 -0.69
C ARG A 123 10.01 -18.65 -1.66
N LYS A 124 10.33 -19.96 -1.62
CA LYS A 124 9.72 -20.96 -2.51
C LYS A 124 8.48 -21.63 -1.92
N ASP A 125 8.28 -21.48 -0.62
CA ASP A 125 7.23 -22.10 0.17
C ASP A 125 5.90 -21.32 0.18
N ILE A 126 5.84 -20.17 -0.48
CA ILE A 126 4.68 -19.26 -0.42
C ILE A 126 3.92 -19.31 -1.75
N GLN A 127 2.74 -19.91 -1.74
CA GLN A 127 1.84 -19.91 -2.91
C GLN A 127 0.75 -18.85 -2.78
N ILE A 128 0.04 -18.84 -1.65
CA ILE A 128 -1.11 -17.97 -1.43
C ILE A 128 -0.85 -17.09 -0.21
N THR A 129 -1.04 -15.79 -0.37
CA THR A 129 -0.94 -14.81 0.71
C THR A 129 -2.29 -14.12 0.90
N ILE A 130 -2.77 -14.09 2.15
CA ILE A 130 -4.04 -13.47 2.54
C ILE A 130 -3.73 -12.30 3.45
N ASN A 131 -4.15 -11.10 3.07
CA ASN A 131 -4.24 -9.96 3.97
C ASN A 131 -5.72 -9.69 4.26
N PRO A 132 -6.21 -9.91 5.49
CA PRO A 132 -7.64 -9.84 5.78
C PRO A 132 -8.15 -8.41 6.00
N SER A 133 -7.25 -7.46 6.25
CA SER A 133 -7.58 -6.10 6.73
C SER A 133 -7.04 -5.01 5.80
N SER A 134 -7.73 -3.88 5.74
CA SER A 134 -7.19 -2.66 5.12
C SER A 134 -6.88 -1.61 6.20
N GLY A 135 -5.84 -0.81 6.00
CA GLY A 135 -5.62 0.38 6.83
C GLY A 135 -6.63 1.48 6.49
N GLY A 136 -7.20 2.15 7.50
CA GLY A 136 -8.01 3.36 7.32
C GLY A 136 -9.36 3.36 8.05
N THR A 137 -10.00 4.53 8.15
CA THR A 137 -11.21 4.74 8.99
C THR A 137 -12.46 3.99 8.56
N ASN A 138 -12.51 3.45 7.35
CA ASN A 138 -13.62 2.64 6.83
C ASN A 138 -13.23 1.14 6.71
N ALA A 139 -12.17 0.72 7.40
CA ALA A 139 -11.60 -0.63 7.30
C ALA A 139 -12.66 -1.73 7.43
N VAL A 140 -13.58 -1.63 8.40
CA VAL A 140 -14.57 -2.69 8.72
C VAL A 140 -15.42 -3.13 7.52
N LYS A 141 -15.77 -2.21 6.60
CA LYS A 141 -16.54 -2.59 5.41
C LYS A 141 -15.68 -3.35 4.38
N LYS A 142 -14.36 -3.14 4.43
CA LYS A 142 -13.36 -3.65 3.47
C LYS A 142 -12.81 -5.01 3.83
N GLU A 143 -12.97 -5.47 5.07
CA GLU A 143 -12.28 -6.67 5.57
C GLU A 143 -12.97 -7.97 5.16
N PHE A 144 -12.19 -9.04 5.09
CA PHE A 144 -12.73 -10.40 5.08
C PHE A 144 -13.16 -10.78 6.49
N THR A 145 -14.29 -11.47 6.61
CA THR A 145 -14.76 -11.96 7.91
C THR A 145 -13.89 -13.12 8.38
N ASN A 146 -13.82 -13.32 9.70
CA ASN A 146 -13.10 -14.48 10.26
C ASN A 146 -13.63 -15.81 9.74
N LYS A 147 -14.93 -15.89 9.41
CA LYS A 147 -15.55 -17.07 8.80
C LYS A 147 -15.03 -17.34 7.39
N GLU A 148 -15.04 -16.33 6.51
CA GLU A 148 -14.49 -16.43 5.15
C GLU A 148 -13.03 -16.91 5.17
N ILE A 149 -12.23 -16.36 6.09
CA ILE A 149 -10.80 -16.68 6.20
C ILE A 149 -10.60 -18.11 6.70
N LYS A 150 -11.34 -18.54 7.73
CA LYS A 150 -11.26 -19.93 8.25
C LYS A 150 -11.64 -20.94 7.17
N ASN A 151 -12.78 -20.76 6.51
CA ASN A 151 -13.23 -21.63 5.43
C ASN A 151 -12.19 -21.74 4.31
N PHE A 152 -11.60 -20.61 3.94
CA PHE A 152 -10.61 -20.59 2.87
C PHE A 152 -9.31 -21.30 3.27
N VAL A 153 -8.81 -21.07 4.48
CA VAL A 153 -7.59 -21.72 4.99
C VAL A 153 -7.80 -23.23 5.22
N GLU A 154 -9.01 -23.67 5.55
CA GLU A 154 -9.36 -25.10 5.57
C GLU A 154 -9.30 -25.73 4.16
N LYS A 155 -9.71 -25.00 3.13
CA LYS A 155 -9.66 -25.45 1.73
C LYS A 155 -8.25 -25.41 1.13
N TYR A 156 -7.45 -24.41 1.51
CA TYR A 156 -6.08 -24.15 1.02
C TYR A 156 -5.12 -23.98 2.22
N PRO A 157 -4.73 -25.09 2.89
CA PRO A 157 -3.96 -25.06 4.14
C PRO A 157 -2.54 -24.47 4.02
N GLU A 158 -2.01 -24.35 2.80
CA GLU A 158 -0.75 -23.70 2.47
C GLU A 158 -0.81 -22.15 2.51
N SER A 159 -2.00 -21.59 2.65
CA SER A 159 -2.20 -20.13 2.67
C SER A 159 -1.57 -19.48 3.89
N ILE A 160 -0.87 -18.37 3.70
CA ILE A 160 -0.29 -17.58 4.79
C ILE A 160 -1.13 -16.32 5.04
N ILE A 161 -1.54 -16.12 6.29
CA ILE A 161 -2.21 -14.89 6.73
C ILE A 161 -1.16 -13.87 7.16
N ILE A 162 -1.20 -12.67 6.58
CA ILE A 162 -0.33 -11.54 6.91
C ILE A 162 -1.16 -10.30 7.25
N GLY A 163 -0.51 -9.27 7.78
CA GLY A 163 -1.12 -7.96 8.04
C GLY A 163 -0.94 -7.51 9.48
N ARG A 164 -1.50 -6.33 9.78
CA ARG A 164 -1.51 -5.76 11.13
C ARG A 164 -2.88 -5.18 11.45
N GLY A 165 -3.36 -5.38 12.67
CA GLY A 165 -4.63 -4.85 13.12
C GLY A 165 -5.09 -5.36 14.49
N LYS A 166 -6.29 -4.94 14.89
CA LYS A 166 -6.85 -5.19 16.24
C LYS A 166 -7.51 -6.56 16.39
N ASN A 167 -7.81 -7.24 15.29
CA ASN A 167 -8.48 -8.54 15.32
C ASN A 167 -7.49 -9.66 15.66
N LYS A 168 -7.35 -9.92 16.96
CA LYS A 168 -6.42 -10.91 17.51
C LYS A 168 -6.78 -12.36 17.15
N GLU A 169 -8.02 -12.64 16.77
CA GLU A 169 -8.43 -13.99 16.35
C GLU A 169 -7.70 -14.44 15.08
N LEU A 170 -7.31 -13.49 14.23
CA LEU A 170 -6.54 -13.78 13.02
C LEU A 170 -5.16 -14.36 13.34
N GLU A 171 -4.61 -14.13 14.54
CA GLU A 171 -3.27 -14.63 14.91
C GLU A 171 -3.22 -16.14 15.16
N SER A 172 -4.39 -16.79 15.31
CA SER A 172 -4.54 -18.23 15.61
C SER A 172 -5.17 -19.06 14.49
N ILE A 173 -5.55 -18.45 13.36
CA ILE A 173 -6.14 -19.18 12.22
C ILE A 173 -5.02 -19.72 11.33
N GLY A 174 -4.91 -21.05 11.21
CA GLY A 174 -3.99 -21.74 10.32
C GLY A 174 -2.55 -21.21 10.37
N ASN A 175 -1.93 -21.00 9.21
CA ASN A 175 -0.58 -20.45 9.11
C ASN A 175 -0.59 -18.91 9.17
N SER A 176 -0.80 -18.36 10.37
CA SER A 176 -0.93 -16.91 10.57
C SER A 176 0.33 -16.23 11.13
N LEU A 177 0.82 -15.27 10.35
CA LEU A 177 1.82 -14.28 10.72
C LEU A 177 1.21 -12.89 10.98
N TYR A 178 -0.12 -12.81 11.12
CA TYR A 178 -0.81 -11.56 11.43
C TYR A 178 -0.27 -10.93 12.72
N ASN A 179 0.02 -9.63 12.71
CA ASN A 179 0.72 -8.88 13.77
C ASN A 179 2.13 -9.38 14.14
N LYS A 180 2.69 -10.39 13.44
CA LYS A 180 3.99 -10.99 13.75
C LYS A 180 5.07 -10.66 12.72
N THR A 181 4.71 -10.09 11.56
CA THR A 181 5.66 -9.73 10.50
C THR A 181 6.24 -8.34 10.66
N SER A 182 7.55 -8.20 10.49
CA SER A 182 8.19 -6.92 10.14
C SER A 182 7.79 -6.45 8.72
N MET A 183 8.11 -5.21 8.37
CA MET A 183 7.84 -4.69 7.02
C MET A 183 8.66 -5.40 5.94
N LYS A 184 9.92 -5.73 6.25
CA LYS A 184 10.77 -6.49 5.35
C LYS A 184 10.19 -7.88 5.06
N GLU A 185 9.77 -8.60 6.09
CA GLU A 185 9.16 -9.92 5.92
C GLU A 185 7.84 -9.84 5.15
N LEU A 186 7.03 -8.80 5.39
CA LEU A 186 5.79 -8.56 4.66
C LEU A 186 6.07 -8.43 3.15
N VAL A 187 7.06 -7.62 2.78
CA VAL A 187 7.52 -7.45 1.40
C VAL A 187 8.01 -8.78 0.81
N ASP A 188 8.87 -9.50 1.53
CA ASP A 188 9.41 -10.79 1.08
C ASP A 188 8.29 -11.82 0.86
N ILE A 189 7.28 -11.88 1.74
CA ILE A 189 6.12 -12.77 1.61
C ILE A 189 5.28 -12.44 0.38
N ILE A 190 4.86 -11.18 0.22
CA ILE A 190 3.99 -10.77 -0.89
C ILE A 190 4.71 -10.99 -2.23
N ALA A 191 5.97 -10.58 -2.32
CA ALA A 191 6.77 -10.74 -3.54
C ALA A 191 7.09 -12.20 -3.88
N SER A 192 7.01 -13.11 -2.90
CA SER A 192 7.22 -14.55 -3.10
C SER A 192 5.96 -15.29 -3.52
N SER A 193 4.79 -14.80 -3.15
CA SER A 193 3.49 -15.41 -3.47
C SER A 193 3.25 -15.54 -4.98
N GLN A 194 2.36 -16.47 -5.35
CA GLN A 194 1.78 -16.54 -6.69
C GLN A 194 0.45 -15.78 -6.73
N ILE A 195 -0.34 -15.91 -5.67
CA ILE A 195 -1.65 -15.29 -5.51
C ILE A 195 -1.67 -14.45 -4.22
N VAL A 196 -2.15 -13.21 -4.35
CA VAL A 196 -2.40 -12.29 -3.23
C VAL A 196 -3.90 -12.03 -3.11
N ILE A 197 -4.47 -12.29 -1.95
CA ILE A 197 -5.88 -12.04 -1.65
C ILE A 197 -5.94 -10.97 -0.58
N SER A 198 -6.52 -9.81 -0.90
CA SER A 198 -6.50 -8.66 0.03
C SER A 198 -7.66 -7.71 -0.23
N PRO A 199 -8.19 -7.00 0.78
CA PRO A 199 -8.89 -5.75 0.54
C PRO A 199 -8.03 -4.76 -0.26
N GLU A 200 -8.66 -3.76 -0.85
CA GLU A 200 -7.95 -2.66 -1.49
C GLU A 200 -7.02 -1.95 -0.49
N GLY A 201 -5.73 -1.87 -0.82
CA GLY A 201 -4.72 -1.24 0.02
C GLY A 201 -3.31 -1.65 -0.36
N PHE A 202 -2.37 -1.39 0.54
CA PHE A 202 -0.94 -1.66 0.34
C PHE A 202 -0.66 -3.06 -0.22
N VAL A 203 -1.15 -4.11 0.45
CA VAL A 203 -0.84 -5.49 0.06
C VAL A 203 -1.35 -5.82 -1.35
N ALA A 204 -2.54 -5.35 -1.72
CA ALA A 204 -3.10 -5.56 -3.04
C ALA A 204 -2.28 -4.84 -4.14
N TYR A 205 -2.00 -3.54 -3.96
CA TYR A 205 -1.23 -2.77 -4.93
C TYR A 205 0.21 -3.29 -5.05
N PHE A 206 0.83 -3.64 -3.92
CA PHE A 206 2.19 -4.20 -3.90
C PHE A 206 2.26 -5.57 -4.57
N GLY A 207 1.27 -6.44 -4.35
CA GLY A 207 1.16 -7.71 -5.07
C GLY A 207 1.07 -7.52 -6.59
N ALA A 208 0.24 -6.58 -7.04
CA ALA A 208 0.07 -6.30 -8.47
C ALA A 208 1.37 -5.77 -9.10
N MET A 209 2.05 -4.86 -8.39
CA MET A 209 3.37 -4.35 -8.76
C MET A 209 4.44 -5.45 -8.84
N CYS A 210 4.36 -6.47 -7.99
CA CYS A 210 5.24 -7.64 -8.04
C CYS A 210 4.86 -8.65 -9.14
N GLY A 211 3.92 -8.31 -10.02
CA GLY A 211 3.46 -9.18 -11.11
C GLY A 211 2.69 -10.41 -10.62
N LYS A 212 2.00 -10.29 -9.48
CA LYS A 212 1.22 -11.40 -8.89
C LYS A 212 -0.21 -11.33 -9.37
N LYS A 213 -0.88 -12.49 -9.33
CA LYS A 213 -2.34 -12.54 -9.40
C LYS A 213 -2.91 -11.97 -8.11
N VAL A 214 -3.69 -10.89 -8.22
CA VAL A 214 -4.29 -10.22 -7.07
C VAL A 214 -5.81 -10.33 -7.11
N LEU A 215 -6.39 -10.86 -6.04
CA LEU A 215 -7.84 -10.93 -5.84
C LEU A 215 -8.23 -9.92 -4.76
N VAL A 216 -9.00 -8.91 -5.16
CA VAL A 216 -9.36 -7.79 -4.29
C VAL A 216 -10.81 -7.80 -3.89
N LYS A 217 -11.09 -7.70 -2.59
CA LYS A 217 -12.47 -7.60 -2.08
C LYS A 217 -13.15 -6.39 -2.71
N ASN A 218 -14.15 -6.65 -3.54
CA ASN A 218 -14.90 -5.68 -4.29
C ASN A 218 -15.63 -4.76 -3.32
N GLN A 219 -15.35 -3.49 -3.46
CA GLN A 219 -16.16 -2.44 -2.88
C GLN A 219 -16.37 -1.45 -3.98
N ASN A 220 -17.63 -1.11 -4.26
CA ASN A 220 -18.05 -0.09 -5.24
C ASN A 220 -17.28 1.24 -5.09
N LEU A 221 -16.05 1.30 -5.58
CA LEU A 221 -15.14 2.43 -5.44
C LEU A 221 -14.60 2.76 -6.84
N PRO A 222 -15.05 3.87 -7.44
CA PRO A 222 -14.53 4.40 -8.70
C PRO A 222 -12.99 4.59 -8.71
N ALA A 223 -12.36 4.68 -7.53
CA ALA A 223 -10.93 4.88 -7.37
C ALA A 223 -10.07 3.72 -7.87
N ILE A 224 -10.49 2.46 -7.67
CA ILE A 224 -9.71 1.28 -8.09
C ILE A 224 -9.59 1.21 -9.62
N LYS A 225 -10.70 1.49 -10.33
CA LYS A 225 -10.73 1.43 -11.79
C LYS A 225 -9.82 2.46 -12.46
N LYS A 226 -9.54 3.59 -11.79
CA LYS A 226 -8.69 4.66 -12.32
C LYS A 226 -7.20 4.49 -12.03
N ARG A 227 -6.84 3.62 -11.07
CA ARG A 227 -5.46 3.49 -10.56
C ARG A 227 -4.75 2.20 -10.99
N ARG A 228 -5.42 1.36 -11.78
CA ARG A 228 -4.90 0.04 -12.19
C ARG A 228 -4.17 0.14 -13.52
N HIS A 229 -2.93 -0.32 -13.57
CA HIS A 229 -2.25 -0.56 -14.84
C HIS A 229 -2.99 -1.67 -15.62
N PRO A 230 -3.24 -1.52 -16.93
CA PRO A 230 -4.03 -2.47 -17.71
C PRO A 230 -3.47 -3.90 -17.67
N ASP A 231 -2.15 -4.05 -17.56
CA ASP A 231 -1.47 -5.36 -17.58
C ASP A 231 -1.42 -6.09 -16.23
N TRP A 232 -1.92 -5.50 -15.14
CA TRP A 232 -1.92 -6.19 -13.85
C TRP A 232 -3.00 -7.28 -13.82
N ASP A 233 -2.61 -8.50 -13.46
CA ASP A 233 -3.53 -9.62 -13.17
C ASP A 233 -4.24 -9.35 -11.84
N PHE A 234 -5.26 -8.51 -11.90
CA PHE A 234 -5.97 -7.97 -10.75
C PHE A 234 -7.47 -8.11 -10.97
N SER A 235 -8.11 -8.91 -10.15
CA SER A 235 -9.53 -9.25 -10.24
C SER A 235 -10.27 -8.83 -8.99
N LEU A 236 -11.51 -8.38 -9.15
CA LEU A 236 -12.40 -8.07 -8.03
C LEU A 236 -13.16 -9.34 -7.63
N ILE A 237 -13.31 -9.56 -6.32
CA ILE A 237 -14.04 -10.69 -5.74
C ILE A 237 -15.01 -10.18 -4.68
N ASP A 238 -16.21 -10.76 -4.58
CA ASP A 238 -17.17 -10.34 -3.56
C ASP A 238 -16.97 -11.06 -2.21
N SER A 239 -16.47 -12.32 -2.26
CA SER A 239 -16.21 -13.17 -1.09
C SER A 239 -15.05 -14.13 -1.38
N MET A 240 -14.32 -14.53 -0.33
CA MET A 240 -13.32 -15.61 -0.42
C MET A 240 -13.94 -17.00 -0.63
N ASP A 241 -15.19 -17.20 -0.20
CA ASP A 241 -15.88 -18.50 -0.32
C ASP A 241 -16.04 -18.94 -1.79
N ASN A 242 -16.03 -17.98 -2.73
CA ASN A 242 -16.25 -18.22 -4.16
C ASN A 242 -14.94 -18.46 -4.95
N ILE A 243 -13.79 -18.50 -4.28
CA ILE A 243 -12.49 -18.62 -4.95
C ILE A 243 -12.15 -20.10 -5.23
N SER A 244 -11.80 -20.37 -6.50
CA SER A 244 -11.13 -21.59 -6.94
C SER A 244 -9.73 -21.24 -7.46
N ILE A 245 -8.71 -21.93 -6.96
CA ILE A 245 -7.29 -21.73 -7.34
C ILE A 245 -6.84 -22.87 -8.24
#